data_AF-A0A2T0KZG0-F1
#
_entry.id   AF-A0A2T0KZG0-F1
#
_cell.length_a   1.000
_cell.length_b   1.000
_cell.length_c   1.000
_cell.angle_alpha   90.00
_cell.angle_beta   90.00
_cell.angle_gamma   90.00
#
_symmetry.space_group_name_H-M   'P 1'
#
loop_
_entity.id
_entity.type
_entity.pdbx_description
1 polymer ?
#
loop_
_entity_poly.entity_id
_entity_poly.type
_entity_poly.pdbx_seq_one_letter_code
_entity_poly.pdbx_strand_id
1 'polypeptide(L)'
;MEKLTKTCSTVAALALLLTGYAAGATQSGPHLSPTECRDLAEIKSNAPRTKSQHRSELSALRKAGYNPSPWHNDPHYPANLHAAQRQVDHWFETECKQLQPK
;
A
#
# COMPACT_ATOMS: atom_id res chain seq x y z
N MET A 1 18.60 61.91 -5.80
CA MET A 1 18.09 60.70 -5.11
C MET A 1 16.94 60.19 -5.94
N GLU A 2 17.18 59.21 -6.80
CA GLU A 2 16.17 58.67 -7.69
C GLU A 2 16.32 57.15 -7.84
N LYS A 3 15.17 56.52 -8.10
CA LYS A 3 14.93 55.14 -8.55
C LYS A 3 14.61 54.11 -7.45
N LEU A 4 13.60 54.45 -6.65
CA LEU A 4 12.62 53.47 -6.16
C LEU A 4 11.71 53.11 -7.35
N THR A 5 11.66 51.83 -7.77
CA THR A 5 10.67 51.17 -8.68
C THR A 5 11.29 50.34 -9.81
N LYS A 6 12.01 49.24 -9.52
CA LYS A 6 12.23 48.22 -10.58
C LYS A 6 12.68 46.84 -10.13
N THR A 7 12.08 46.23 -9.09
CA THR A 7 12.52 44.86 -8.74
C THR A 7 11.50 44.01 -7.97
N CYS A 8 10.19 44.28 -8.09
CA CYS A 8 9.18 43.46 -7.41
C CYS A 8 8.42 42.48 -8.33
N SER A 9 8.76 42.41 -9.62
CA SER A 9 7.88 41.78 -10.63
C SER A 9 8.39 40.47 -11.25
N THR A 10 9.39 39.80 -10.66
CA THR A 10 9.94 38.54 -11.23
C THR A 10 9.92 37.35 -10.27
N VAL A 11 9.28 37.44 -9.10
CA VAL A 11 9.22 36.31 -8.14
C VAL A 11 7.89 35.52 -8.23
N ALA A 12 6.89 36.01 -8.95
CA ALA A 12 5.55 35.39 -8.97
C ALA A 12 5.38 34.17 -9.90
N ALA A 13 6.43 33.66 -10.55
CA ALA A 13 6.32 32.59 -11.55
C ALA A 13 6.84 31.21 -11.10
N LEU A 14 7.28 31.05 -9.84
CA LEU A 14 8.05 29.88 -9.39
C LEU A 14 7.34 28.93 -8.41
N ALA A 15 6.00 28.98 -8.30
CA ALA A 15 5.27 28.29 -7.23
C ALA A 15 4.27 27.19 -7.69
N LEU A 16 4.20 26.81 -8.98
CA LEU A 16 3.04 26.03 -9.48
C LEU A 16 3.36 24.70 -10.19
N LEU A 17 4.47 24.01 -9.90
CA LEU A 17 4.78 22.75 -10.61
C LEU A 17 5.23 21.57 -9.72
N LEU A 18 4.67 21.40 -8.51
CA LEU A 18 4.98 20.21 -7.67
C LEU A 18 3.79 19.59 -6.94
N THR A 19 2.60 19.50 -7.56
CA THR A 19 1.50 18.70 -7.01
C THR A 19 1.01 17.68 -8.04
N GLY A 20 1.86 16.70 -8.31
CA GLY A 20 1.48 15.44 -8.96
C GLY A 20 1.76 14.28 -8.01
N TYR A 21 1.09 14.23 -6.87
CA TYR A 21 1.08 13.00 -6.05
C TYR A 21 0.17 12.02 -6.76
N ALA A 22 0.74 10.95 -7.31
CA ALA A 22 -0.03 9.84 -7.85
C ALA A 22 -0.84 9.23 -6.70
N ALA A 23 -2.10 9.63 -6.58
CA ALA A 23 -3.07 8.90 -5.80
C ALA A 23 -3.15 7.50 -6.42
N GLY A 24 -2.48 6.53 -5.78
CA GLY A 24 -2.67 5.12 -6.04
C GLY A 24 -4.17 4.85 -6.02
N ALA A 25 -4.67 4.21 -7.07
CA ALA A 25 -6.08 4.00 -7.34
C ALA A 25 -6.85 3.68 -6.04
N THR A 26 -7.73 4.59 -5.61
CA THR A 26 -8.78 4.27 -4.65
C THR A 26 -9.71 3.29 -5.35
N GLN A 27 -9.43 2.00 -5.23
CA GLN A 27 -10.38 0.96 -5.59
C GLN A 27 -11.55 1.10 -4.60
N SER A 28 -12.72 1.54 -5.09
CA SER A 28 -13.93 1.71 -4.29
C SER A 28 -14.60 0.38 -3.88
N GLY A 29 -13.80 -0.65 -3.60
CA GLY A 29 -14.25 -1.99 -3.21
C GLY A 29 -13.30 -2.62 -2.18
N PRO A 30 -13.63 -3.82 -1.66
CA PRO A 30 -12.76 -4.52 -0.74
C PRO A 30 -11.36 -4.72 -1.32
N HIS A 31 -10.33 -4.50 -0.50
CA HIS A 31 -8.94 -4.72 -0.90
C HIS A 31 -8.67 -6.23 -1.09
N LEU A 32 -9.32 -7.06 -0.27
CA LEU A 32 -9.21 -8.51 -0.33
C LEU A 32 -10.37 -9.12 -1.11
N SER A 33 -10.04 -9.99 -2.07
CA SER A 33 -11.02 -10.82 -2.76
C SER A 33 -11.55 -11.93 -1.83
N PRO A 34 -12.72 -12.52 -2.12
CA PRO A 34 -13.24 -13.65 -1.34
C PRO A 34 -12.28 -14.85 -1.26
N THR A 35 -11.52 -15.11 -2.33
CA THR A 35 -10.48 -16.16 -2.33
C THR A 35 -9.31 -15.81 -1.43
N GLU A 36 -8.82 -14.56 -1.47
CA GLU A 36 -7.77 -14.12 -0.55
C GLU A 36 -8.23 -14.20 0.91
N CYS A 37 -9.47 -13.81 1.21
CA CYS A 37 -10.05 -13.95 2.55
C CYS A 37 -10.06 -15.39 3.05
N ARG A 38 -10.55 -16.34 2.24
CA ARG A 38 -10.56 -17.76 2.61
C ARG A 38 -9.14 -18.30 2.83
N ASP A 39 -8.23 -18.00 1.91
CA ASP A 39 -6.86 -18.51 1.97
C ASP A 39 -6.08 -17.92 3.16
N LEU A 40 -6.30 -16.64 3.51
CA LEU A 40 -5.72 -16.00 4.69
C LEU A 40 -6.28 -16.57 6.00
N ALA A 41 -7.56 -16.98 6.03
CA ALA A 41 -8.15 -17.64 7.19
C ALA A 41 -7.50 -19.00 7.46
N GLU A 42 -7.26 -19.79 6.41
CA GLU A 42 -6.53 -21.07 6.50
C GLU A 42 -5.07 -20.88 6.92
N ILE A 43 -4.42 -19.82 6.45
CA ILE A 43 -3.07 -19.46 6.90
C ILE A 43 -3.05 -19.16 8.41
N LYS A 44 -4.04 -18.41 8.91
CA LYS A 44 -4.14 -18.05 10.34
C LYS A 44 -4.50 -19.24 11.24
N SER A 45 -5.17 -20.26 10.71
CA SER A 45 -5.50 -21.49 11.46
C SER A 45 -4.30 -22.45 11.61
N ASN A 46 -3.12 -22.09 11.10
CA ASN A 46 -1.92 -22.93 11.04
C ASN A 46 -2.12 -24.23 10.24
N ALA A 47 -3.04 -24.23 9.27
CA ALA A 47 -3.18 -25.34 8.34
C ALA A 47 -1.92 -25.49 7.45
N PRO A 48 -1.63 -26.69 6.92
CA PRO A 48 -0.55 -26.89 5.97
C PRO A 48 -0.68 -25.94 4.76
N ARG A 49 0.35 -25.11 4.52
CA ARG A 49 0.28 -24.10 3.47
C ARG A 49 0.41 -24.71 2.07
N THR A 50 -0.54 -24.37 1.21
CA THR A 50 -0.53 -24.71 -0.21
C THR A 50 0.09 -23.60 -1.06
N LYS A 51 0.52 -23.94 -2.28
CA LYS A 51 1.04 -22.95 -3.23
C LYS A 51 0.01 -21.87 -3.59
N SER A 52 -1.28 -22.19 -3.59
CA SER A 52 -2.33 -21.19 -3.83
C SER A 52 -2.43 -20.19 -2.68
N GLN A 53 -2.42 -20.66 -1.44
CA GLN A 53 -2.47 -19.78 -0.25
C GLN A 53 -1.27 -18.82 -0.21
N HIS A 54 -0.06 -19.30 -0.51
CA HIS A 54 1.12 -18.41 -0.64
C HIS A 54 0.94 -17.33 -1.72
N ARG A 55 0.31 -17.66 -2.85
CA ARG A 55 0.04 -16.67 -3.90
C ARG A 55 -0.99 -15.65 -3.44
N SER A 56 -2.01 -16.08 -2.71
CA SER A 56 -3.04 -15.20 -2.15
C SER A 56 -2.44 -14.24 -1.11
N GLU A 57 -1.59 -14.73 -0.22
CA GLU A 57 -0.85 -13.90 0.74
C GLU A 57 0.06 -12.89 0.05
N LEU A 58 0.85 -13.33 -0.95
CA LEU A 58 1.72 -12.43 -1.70
C LEU A 58 0.94 -11.39 -2.51
N SER A 59 -0.21 -11.76 -3.06
CA SER A 59 -1.13 -10.83 -3.73
C SER A 59 -1.63 -9.75 -2.77
N ALA A 60 -2.10 -10.15 -1.59
CA ALA A 60 -2.57 -9.24 -0.54
C ALA A 60 -1.45 -8.29 -0.06
N LEU A 61 -0.24 -8.81 0.18
CA LEU A 61 0.91 -8.00 0.57
C LEU A 61 1.27 -6.95 -0.51
N ARG A 62 1.23 -7.32 -1.78
CA ARG A 62 1.51 -6.38 -2.89
C ARG A 62 0.45 -5.29 -2.99
N LYS A 63 -0.82 -5.62 -2.79
CA LYS A 63 -1.90 -4.62 -2.68
C LYS A 63 -1.67 -3.67 -1.49
N ALA A 64 -1.14 -4.20 -0.38
CA ALA A 64 -0.75 -3.44 0.80
C ALA A 64 0.55 -2.63 0.64
N GLY A 65 1.12 -2.58 -0.56
CA GLY A 65 2.31 -1.79 -0.88
C GLY A 65 3.64 -2.51 -0.64
N TYR A 66 3.64 -3.82 -0.35
CA TYR A 66 4.88 -4.59 -0.30
C TYR A 66 5.48 -4.75 -1.70
N ASN A 67 6.68 -4.19 -1.87
CA ASN A 67 7.48 -4.35 -3.07
C ASN A 67 8.91 -4.71 -2.68
N PRO A 68 9.32 -5.98 -2.72
CA PRO A 68 10.68 -6.38 -2.35
C PRO A 68 11.70 -5.80 -3.33
N SER A 69 12.87 -5.41 -2.82
CA SER A 69 14.01 -5.05 -3.67
C SER A 69 14.36 -6.22 -4.61
N PRO A 70 14.68 -5.96 -5.89
CA PRO A 70 15.21 -6.97 -6.80
C PRO A 70 16.55 -7.56 -6.32
N TRP A 71 17.25 -6.82 -5.45
CA TRP A 71 18.56 -7.16 -4.94
C TRP A 71 18.48 -7.48 -3.44
N HIS A 72 19.34 -8.37 -2.95
CA HIS A 72 19.36 -8.83 -1.54
C HIS A 72 19.86 -7.78 -0.53
N ASN A 73 19.86 -6.49 -0.87
CA ASN A 73 20.41 -5.39 -0.08
C ASN A 73 19.36 -4.36 0.34
N ASP A 74 18.09 -4.77 0.51
CA ASP A 74 17.03 -3.87 0.95
C ASP A 74 17.29 -3.39 2.40
N PRO A 75 17.62 -2.10 2.63
CA PRO A 75 17.88 -1.59 3.97
C PRO A 75 16.63 -1.51 4.84
N HIS A 76 15.43 -1.60 4.24
CA HIS A 76 14.16 -1.53 4.93
C HIS A 76 13.54 -2.91 5.16
N TYR A 77 14.21 -3.99 4.80
CA TYR A 77 13.79 -5.33 5.16
C TYR A 77 14.14 -5.63 6.63
N PRO A 78 13.22 -6.16 7.46
CA PRO A 78 11.85 -6.60 7.15
C PRO A 78 10.77 -5.54 7.44
N ALA A 79 11.12 -4.30 7.78
CA ALA A 79 10.17 -3.26 8.17
C ALA A 79 9.04 -3.04 7.14
N ASN A 80 9.36 -3.00 5.84
CA ASN A 80 8.36 -2.86 4.77
C ASN A 80 7.40 -4.06 4.69
N LEU A 81 7.91 -5.28 4.89
CA LEU A 81 7.10 -6.49 4.95
C LEU A 81 6.13 -6.42 6.15
N HIS A 82 6.62 -6.05 7.33
CA HIS A 82 5.78 -5.92 8.52
C HIS A 82 4.72 -4.82 8.39
N ALA A 83 5.04 -3.71 7.72
CA ALA A 83 4.08 -2.65 7.45
C ALA A 83 2.93 -3.15 6.56
N ALA A 84 3.25 -3.83 5.47
CA ALA A 84 2.25 -4.42 4.59
C ALA A 84 1.43 -5.53 5.31
N GLN A 85 2.07 -6.35 6.13
CA GLN A 85 1.39 -7.39 6.90
C GLN A 85 0.33 -6.82 7.84
N ARG A 86 0.64 -5.74 8.57
CA ARG A 86 -0.34 -5.05 9.43
C ARG A 86 -1.53 -4.52 8.64
N GLN A 87 -1.30 -4.02 7.44
CA GLN A 87 -2.36 -3.53 6.56
C GLN A 87 -3.26 -4.69 6.09
N VAL A 88 -2.68 -5.82 5.70
CA VAL A 88 -3.43 -7.03 5.34
C VAL A 88 -4.23 -7.55 6.53
N ASP A 89 -3.66 -7.56 7.73
CA ASP A 89 -4.36 -7.96 8.95
C ASP A 89 -5.55 -7.04 9.24
N HIS A 90 -5.38 -5.72 9.09
CA HIS A 90 -6.49 -4.77 9.20
C HIS A 90 -7.59 -5.06 8.19
N TRP A 91 -7.25 -5.24 6.90
CA TRP A 91 -8.24 -5.57 5.87
C TRP A 91 -8.94 -6.89 6.14
N PHE A 92 -8.21 -7.90 6.61
CA PHE A 92 -8.80 -9.19 6.97
C PHE A 92 -9.85 -9.03 8.07
N GLU A 93 -9.55 -8.25 9.10
CA GLU A 93 -10.47 -7.96 10.20
C GLU A 93 -11.71 -7.19 9.74
N THR A 94 -11.53 -6.18 8.88
CA THR A 94 -12.64 -5.29 8.46
C THR A 94 -13.47 -5.84 7.30
N GLU A 95 -12.88 -6.62 6.40
CA GLU A 95 -13.52 -7.07 5.15
C GLU A 95 -13.86 -8.56 5.15
N CYS A 96 -13.00 -9.42 5.71
CA CYS A 96 -13.16 -10.87 5.58
C CYS A 96 -14.02 -11.49 6.69
N LYS A 97 -14.00 -10.93 7.91
CA LYS A 97 -14.84 -11.44 9.01
C LYS A 97 -16.33 -11.37 8.71
N GLN A 98 -16.76 -10.47 7.84
CA GLN A 98 -18.17 -10.38 7.40
C GLN A 98 -18.57 -11.50 6.43
N LEU A 99 -17.60 -12.21 5.84
CA LEU A 99 -17.82 -13.26 4.83
C LEU A 99 -17.80 -14.67 5.41
N GLN A 100 -17.48 -14.83 6.71
CA GLN A 100 -17.48 -16.13 7.38
C GLN A 100 -18.90 -16.43 7.90
N PRO A 101 -19.55 -17.53 7.48
CA PRO A 101 -20.82 -17.94 8.09
C PRO A 101 -20.60 -18.30 9.56
N LYS A 102 -21.53 -17.85 10.42
CA LYS A 102 -21.55 -18.12 11.87
C LYS A 102 -21.78 -19.60 12.16
#